data_AF-A0A158BUE5-F1
#
_entry.id   AF-A0A158BUE5-F1
#
_cell.length_a   1.000
_cell.length_b   1.000
_cell.length_c   1.000
_cell.angle_alpha   90.00
_cell.angle_beta   90.00
_cell.angle_gamma   90.00
#
_symmetry.space_group_name_H-M   'P 1'
#
loop_
_entity.id
_entity.type
_entity.pdbx_description
1 polymer ?
#
loop_
_entity_poly.entity_id
_entity_poly.type
_entity_poly.pdbx_seq_one_letter_code
_entity_poly.pdbx_strand_id
1 'polypeptide(L)'
;MTYSCTDFVDDVLNDMVIRSWIKPEQYGADDPQAQCNAVLGAINDADVSLRFAADAKQFHAELLDSVETLTGIAEQHGALALANVAYLQTAILKGGVIELTREEAVEFSFVRDLPSGGRWWQSVKLID
;
A
#
# COMPACT_ATOMS: atom_id res chain seq x y z
N MET A 1 40.15 1.99 -10.34
CA MET A 1 39.37 0.77 -10.63
C MET A 1 38.02 1.21 -11.14
N THR A 2 37.52 0.58 -12.21
CA THR A 2 36.23 0.91 -12.81
C THR A 2 35.22 -0.11 -12.31
N TYR A 3 34.08 0.36 -11.80
CA TYR A 3 32.97 -0.50 -11.38
C TYR A 3 32.38 -1.22 -12.60
N SER A 4 32.27 -2.54 -12.54
CA SER A 4 31.87 -3.41 -13.63
C SER A 4 30.46 -3.98 -13.43
N CYS A 5 29.90 -4.62 -14.47
CA CYS A 5 28.62 -5.31 -14.34
C CYS A 5 28.67 -6.47 -13.35
N THR A 6 29.84 -7.12 -13.19
CA THR A 6 30.02 -8.18 -12.18
C THR A 6 29.99 -7.60 -10.78
N ASP A 7 30.64 -6.45 -10.54
CA ASP A 7 30.56 -5.78 -9.23
C ASP A 7 29.11 -5.39 -8.89
N PHE A 8 28.33 -4.92 -9.88
CA PHE A 8 26.90 -4.62 -9.70
C PHE A 8 26.08 -5.85 -9.31
N VAL A 9 26.31 -6.99 -9.96
CA VAL A 9 25.62 -8.24 -9.62
C VAL A 9 25.98 -8.68 -8.20
N ASP A 10 27.26 -8.67 -7.88
CA ASP A 10 27.78 -9.16 -6.61
C ASP A 10 27.34 -8.30 -5.42
N ASP A 11 27.37 -6.98 -5.56
CA ASP A 11 27.09 -6.05 -4.47
C ASP A 11 25.60 -5.70 -4.34
N VAL A 12 24.89 -5.52 -5.46
CA VAL A 12 23.53 -4.96 -5.47
C VAL A 12 22.49 -6.04 -5.71
N LEU A 13 22.59 -6.75 -6.85
CA LEU A 13 21.57 -7.72 -7.23
C LEU A 13 21.49 -8.87 -6.22
N ASN A 14 22.63 -9.42 -5.81
CA ASN A 14 22.69 -10.52 -4.85
C ASN A 14 22.15 -10.10 -3.47
N ASP A 15 22.43 -8.89 -2.97
CA ASP A 15 21.84 -8.38 -1.73
C ASP A 15 20.31 -8.25 -1.84
N MET A 16 19.80 -7.75 -2.96
CA MET A 16 18.35 -7.66 -3.19
C MET A 16 17.67 -9.02 -3.29
N VAL A 17 18.35 -10.04 -3.82
CA VAL A 17 17.89 -11.44 -3.79
C VAL A 17 17.87 -11.98 -2.36
N ILE A 18 18.94 -11.74 -1.58
CA ILE A 18 19.02 -12.15 -0.16
C ILE A 18 17.87 -11.54 0.65
N ARG A 19 17.52 -10.28 0.39
CA ARG A 19 16.40 -9.58 1.03
C ARG A 19 15.03 -9.99 0.49
N SER A 20 14.98 -10.88 -0.50
CA SER A 20 13.76 -11.30 -1.19
C SER A 20 13.01 -10.17 -1.90
N TRP A 21 13.72 -9.09 -2.28
CA TRP A 21 13.15 -8.01 -3.09
C TRP A 21 13.08 -8.41 -4.56
N ILE A 22 14.03 -9.26 -5.01
CA ILE A 22 14.08 -9.82 -6.36
C ILE A 22 14.15 -11.34 -6.24
N LYS A 23 13.48 -12.05 -7.14
CA LYS A 23 13.63 -13.50 -7.27
C LYS A 23 14.51 -13.83 -8.48
N PRO A 24 15.41 -14.83 -8.40
CA PRO A 24 16.32 -15.17 -9.49
C PRO A 24 15.62 -15.51 -10.82
N GLU A 25 14.36 -15.96 -10.79
CA GLU A 25 13.58 -16.29 -11.99
C GLU A 25 13.12 -15.05 -12.78
N GLN A 26 13.32 -13.84 -12.23
CA GLN A 26 12.90 -12.57 -12.84
C GLN A 26 13.89 -12.01 -13.88
N TYR A 27 15.11 -12.58 -13.98
CA TYR A 27 16.15 -12.10 -14.91
C TYR A 27 17.00 -13.24 -15.47
N GLY A 28 17.66 -12.99 -16.61
CA GLY A 28 18.66 -13.90 -17.17
C GLY A 28 20.01 -13.76 -16.46
N ALA A 29 20.61 -14.86 -16.02
CA ALA A 29 21.86 -14.86 -15.26
C ALA A 29 23.06 -14.23 -16.01
N ASP A 30 23.04 -14.27 -17.34
CA ASP A 30 24.07 -13.69 -18.21
C ASP A 30 23.55 -12.48 -19.01
N ASP A 31 22.48 -11.82 -18.54
CA ASP A 31 21.88 -10.65 -19.18
C ASP A 31 21.97 -9.42 -18.25
N PRO A 32 23.03 -8.60 -18.37
CA PRO A 32 23.21 -7.39 -17.57
C PRO A 32 22.06 -6.39 -17.68
N GLN A 33 21.38 -6.33 -18.84
CA GLN A 33 20.26 -5.43 -19.02
C GLN A 33 19.02 -5.95 -18.25
N ALA A 34 18.73 -7.25 -18.32
CA ALA A 34 17.65 -7.85 -17.55
C ALA A 34 17.89 -7.74 -16.03
N GLN A 35 19.13 -7.93 -15.59
CA GLN A 35 19.54 -7.74 -14.20
C GLN A 35 19.32 -6.30 -13.72
N CYS A 36 19.77 -5.32 -14.51
CA CYS A 36 19.56 -3.90 -14.22
C CYS A 36 18.06 -3.56 -14.15
N ASN A 37 17.27 -4.05 -15.12
CA ASN A 37 15.83 -3.85 -15.14
C ASN A 37 15.13 -4.47 -13.91
N ALA A 38 15.58 -5.63 -13.44
CA ALA A 38 15.04 -6.25 -12.22
C ALA A 38 15.31 -5.41 -10.97
N VAL A 39 16.52 -4.86 -10.85
CA VAL A 39 16.87 -3.93 -9.76
C VAL A 39 16.02 -2.66 -9.80
N LEU A 40 15.89 -2.04 -10.97
CA LEU A 40 15.06 -0.84 -11.13
C LEU A 40 13.58 -1.14 -10.85
N GLY A 41 13.07 -2.30 -11.28
CA GLY A 41 11.72 -2.76 -10.97
C GLY A 41 11.49 -2.91 -9.48
N ALA A 42 12.38 -3.60 -8.76
CA ALA A 42 12.25 -3.77 -7.32
C ALA A 42 12.36 -2.46 -6.53
N ILE A 43 13.20 -1.51 -6.98
CA ILE A 43 13.25 -0.16 -6.39
C ILE A 43 11.91 0.56 -6.59
N ASN A 44 11.32 0.47 -7.78
CA ASN A 44 10.02 1.07 -8.07
C ASN A 44 8.91 0.43 -7.22
N ASP A 45 8.89 -0.89 -7.08
CA ASP A 45 7.92 -1.61 -6.26
C ASP A 45 8.06 -1.23 -4.76
N ALA A 46 9.30 -1.02 -4.30
CA ALA A 46 9.56 -0.52 -2.96
C ALA A 46 9.06 0.93 -2.77
N ASP A 47 9.30 1.83 -3.73
CA ASP A 47 8.77 3.21 -3.69
C ASP A 47 7.23 3.22 -3.62
N VAL A 48 6.57 2.42 -4.47
CA VAL A 48 5.11 2.26 -4.45
C VAL A 48 4.63 1.75 -3.09
N SER A 49 5.28 0.72 -2.53
CA SER A 49 4.93 0.17 -1.22
C SER A 49 5.12 1.18 -0.09
N LEU A 50 6.18 1.98 -0.13
CA LEU A 50 6.44 3.05 0.85
C LEU A 50 5.37 4.14 0.79
N ARG A 51 4.92 4.52 -0.41
CA ARG A 51 3.83 5.48 -0.60
C ARG A 51 2.53 4.96 0.00
N PHE A 52 2.17 3.70 -0.26
CA PHE A 52 0.98 3.08 0.35
C PHE A 52 1.06 2.99 1.88
N ALA A 53 2.23 2.70 2.44
CA ALA A 53 2.43 2.72 3.88
C ALA A 53 2.28 4.13 4.48
N ALA A 54 2.79 5.16 3.78
CA ALA A 54 2.61 6.55 4.18
C ALA A 54 1.14 6.98 4.13
N ASP A 55 0.42 6.59 3.07
CA ASP A 55 -1.01 6.85 2.91
C ASP A 55 -1.84 6.16 4.00
N ALA A 56 -1.58 4.88 4.29
CA ALA A 56 -2.28 4.16 5.35
C ALA A 56 -2.02 4.77 6.74
N LYS A 57 -0.79 5.24 6.99
CA LYS A 57 -0.45 5.98 8.22
C LYS A 57 -1.20 7.31 8.29
N GLN A 58 -1.28 8.06 7.19
CA GLN A 58 -2.01 9.32 7.13
C GLN A 58 -3.51 9.10 7.36
N PHE A 59 -4.11 8.10 6.71
CA PHE A 59 -5.50 7.72 6.92
C PHE A 59 -5.79 7.44 8.41
N HIS A 60 -4.93 6.64 9.07
CA HIS A 60 -5.10 6.33 10.48
C HIS A 60 -5.00 7.57 11.38
N ALA A 61 -4.11 8.51 11.07
CA ALA A 61 -3.98 9.76 11.81
C ALA A 61 -5.22 10.65 11.64
N GLU A 62 -5.67 10.87 10.39
CA GLU A 62 -6.87 11.66 10.08
C GLU A 62 -8.14 11.07 10.74
N LEU A 63 -8.24 9.75 10.78
CA LEU A 63 -9.32 9.05 11.44
C LEU A 63 -9.32 9.32 12.96
N LEU A 64 -8.17 9.16 13.64
CA LEU A 64 -8.09 9.41 15.08
C LEU A 64 -8.30 10.88 15.43
N ASP A 65 -7.88 11.81 14.58
CA ASP A 65 -8.17 13.24 14.77
C ASP A 65 -9.68 13.54 14.64
N SER A 66 -10.42 12.73 13.88
CA SER A 66 -11.87 12.88 13.66
C SER A 66 -12.73 12.26 14.77
N VAL A 67 -12.39 11.05 15.21
CA VAL A 67 -13.22 10.25 16.15
C VAL A 67 -12.60 10.04 17.54
N GLU A 68 -11.40 10.58 17.78
CA GLU A 68 -10.55 10.45 18.99
C GLU A 68 -10.09 9.02 19.34
N THR A 69 -10.95 8.01 19.15
CA THR A 69 -10.69 6.60 19.47
C THR A 69 -11.33 5.66 18.45
N LEU A 70 -10.78 4.46 18.30
CA LEU A 70 -11.41 3.43 17.45
C LEU A 70 -12.79 3.00 17.97
N THR A 71 -13.01 3.03 19.30
CA THR A 71 -14.34 2.80 19.88
C THR A 71 -15.34 3.90 19.51
N GLY A 72 -14.88 5.14 19.39
CA GLY A 72 -15.70 6.26 18.92
C GLY A 72 -16.30 6.02 17.54
N ILE A 73 -15.61 5.29 16.66
CA ILE A 73 -16.17 4.89 15.34
C ILE A 73 -17.40 4.01 15.53
N ALA A 74 -17.32 3.00 16.41
CA ALA A 74 -18.43 2.10 16.65
C ALA A 74 -19.61 2.81 17.34
N GLU A 75 -19.32 3.76 18.22
CA GLU A 75 -20.34 4.56 18.93
C GLU A 75 -21.06 5.55 18.00
N GLN A 76 -20.34 6.16 17.05
CA GLN A 76 -20.89 7.20 16.16
C GLN A 76 -21.44 6.64 14.84
N HIS A 77 -20.81 5.59 14.29
CA HIS A 77 -21.08 5.06 12.95
C HIS A 77 -21.41 3.56 12.94
N GLY A 78 -21.37 2.90 14.09
CA GLY A 78 -21.70 1.48 14.22
C GLY A 78 -20.51 0.53 14.06
N ALA A 79 -20.68 -0.71 14.55
CA ALA A 79 -19.63 -1.72 14.57
C ALA A 79 -19.14 -2.13 13.16
N LEU A 80 -20.03 -2.11 12.17
CA LEU A 80 -19.69 -2.42 10.79
C LEU A 80 -18.78 -1.36 10.18
N ALA A 81 -19.01 -0.07 10.49
CA ALA A 81 -18.13 1.01 10.07
C ALA A 81 -16.72 0.85 10.63
N LEU A 82 -16.57 0.43 11.90
CA LEU A 82 -15.27 0.13 12.49
C LEU A 82 -14.54 -1.00 11.73
N ALA A 83 -15.25 -2.09 11.38
CA ALA A 83 -14.67 -3.16 10.58
C ALA A 83 -14.23 -2.66 9.20
N ASN A 84 -15.08 -1.88 8.53
CA ASN A 84 -14.80 -1.31 7.21
C ASN A 84 -13.62 -0.34 7.24
N VAL A 85 -13.41 0.42 8.32
CA VAL A 85 -12.20 1.25 8.50
C VAL A 85 -10.94 0.38 8.54
N ALA A 86 -10.97 -0.72 9.29
CA ALA A 86 -9.81 -1.62 9.40
C ALA A 86 -9.49 -2.29 8.05
N TYR A 87 -10.53 -2.69 7.30
CA TYR A 87 -10.38 -3.20 5.95
C TYR A 87 -9.87 -2.13 4.99
N LEU A 88 -10.39 -0.91 5.05
CA LEU A 88 -9.95 0.21 4.23
C LEU A 88 -8.47 0.55 4.48
N GLN A 89 -8.04 0.63 5.74
CA GLN A 89 -6.64 0.86 6.08
C GLN A 89 -5.74 -0.23 5.47
N THR A 90 -6.18 -1.48 5.53
CA THR A 90 -5.45 -2.62 4.93
C THR A 90 -5.44 -2.55 3.40
N ALA A 91 -6.54 -2.12 2.78
CA ALA A 91 -6.65 -1.93 1.34
C ALA A 91 -5.68 -0.83 0.89
N ILE A 92 -5.68 0.33 1.54
CA ILE A 92 -4.75 1.44 1.26
C ILE A 92 -3.30 0.95 1.39
N LEU A 93 -2.97 0.26 2.49
CA LEU A 93 -1.62 -0.28 2.73
C LEU A 93 -1.14 -1.22 1.62
N LYS A 94 -2.06 -1.95 0.99
CA LYS A 94 -1.76 -2.93 -0.06
C LYS A 94 -2.01 -2.41 -1.48
N GLY A 95 -2.42 -1.16 -1.65
CA GLY A 95 -2.84 -0.60 -2.93
C GLY A 95 -4.08 -1.28 -3.53
N GLY A 96 -4.97 -1.80 -2.68
CA GLY A 96 -6.19 -2.53 -3.05
C GLY A 96 -7.47 -1.73 -2.84
N VAL A 97 -8.60 -2.43 -2.88
CA VAL A 97 -9.93 -1.86 -2.62
C VAL A 97 -10.73 -2.73 -1.65
N ILE A 98 -11.65 -2.12 -0.92
CA ILE A 98 -12.75 -2.81 -0.25
C ILE A 98 -14.01 -2.73 -1.11
N GLU A 99 -14.86 -3.74 -1.00
CA GLU A 99 -16.16 -3.76 -1.66
C GLU A 99 -17.24 -3.46 -0.62
N LEU A 100 -18.11 -2.48 -0.92
CA LEU A 100 -19.23 -2.10 -0.07
C LEU A 100 -20.52 -2.11 -0.89
N THR A 101 -21.59 -2.60 -0.29
CA THR A 101 -22.96 -2.36 -0.79
C THR A 101 -23.31 -0.87 -0.71
N ARG A 102 -24.39 -0.46 -1.39
CA ARG A 102 -24.85 0.94 -1.32
C ARG A 102 -25.21 1.38 0.09
N GLU A 103 -25.81 0.49 0.88
CA GLU A 103 -26.20 0.76 2.26
C GLU A 103 -24.96 0.97 3.14
N GLU A 104 -24.00 0.04 3.08
CA GLU A 104 -22.73 0.16 3.80
C GLU A 104 -21.96 1.43 3.40
N ALA A 105 -21.99 1.80 2.12
CA ALA A 105 -21.33 3.01 1.63
C ALA A 105 -21.98 4.30 2.16
N VAL A 106 -23.28 4.29 2.45
CA VAL A 106 -23.95 5.43 3.11
C VAL A 106 -23.49 5.54 4.55
N GLU A 107 -23.49 4.44 5.30
CA GLU A 107 -23.02 4.41 6.69
C GLU A 107 -21.54 4.77 6.82
N PHE A 108 -20.74 4.39 5.82
CA PHE A 108 -19.30 4.63 5.78
C PHE A 108 -18.91 6.00 5.17
N SER A 109 -19.89 6.81 4.78
CA SER A 109 -19.64 8.06 4.03
C SER A 109 -18.81 9.10 4.79
N PHE A 110 -18.74 9.03 6.13
CA PHE A 110 -17.92 9.93 6.97
C PHE A 110 -16.44 9.91 6.60
N VAL A 111 -15.94 8.81 6.01
CA VAL A 111 -14.56 8.72 5.51
C VAL A 111 -14.28 9.79 4.43
N ARG A 112 -15.29 10.21 3.67
CA ARG A 112 -15.17 11.27 2.65
C ARG A 112 -14.97 12.65 3.26
N ASP A 113 -15.40 12.85 4.51
CA ASP A 113 -15.29 14.12 5.22
C ASP A 113 -13.93 14.30 5.90
N LEU A 114 -13.09 13.25 5.90
CA LEU A 114 -11.69 13.36 6.34
C LEU A 114 -10.90 14.33 5.43
N PRO A 115 -9.82 14.96 5.92
CA PRO A 115 -9.01 15.89 5.13
C PRO A 115 -8.60 15.36 3.76
N SER A 116 -8.29 14.06 3.67
CA SER A 116 -7.94 13.38 2.43
C SER A 116 -9.00 12.37 1.98
N GLY A 117 -10.26 12.52 2.42
CA GLY A 117 -11.32 11.55 2.23
C GLY A 117 -11.56 11.13 0.77
N GLY A 118 -11.42 12.07 -0.17
CA GLY A 118 -11.47 11.77 -1.60
C GLY A 118 -10.40 10.79 -2.09
N ARG A 119 -9.20 10.81 -1.50
CA ARG A 119 -8.13 9.83 -1.81
C ARG A 119 -8.46 8.47 -1.21
N TRP A 120 -8.88 8.44 0.06
CA TRP A 120 -9.24 7.20 0.76
C TRP A 120 -10.40 6.49 0.06
N TRP A 121 -11.37 7.25 -0.43
CA TRP A 121 -12.51 6.70 -1.15
C TRP A 121 -12.17 6.04 -2.49
N GLN A 122 -10.99 6.31 -3.07
CA GLN A 122 -10.53 5.58 -4.27
C GLN A 122 -10.27 4.08 -3.98
N SER A 123 -10.04 3.75 -2.71
CA SER A 123 -9.90 2.36 -2.23
C SER A 123 -11.25 1.72 -1.89
N VAL A 124 -12.38 2.32 -2.29
CA VAL A 124 -13.73 1.78 -2.09
C VAL A 124 -14.39 1.53 -3.45
N LYS A 125 -14.86 0.30 -3.65
CA LYS A 125 -15.64 -0.12 -4.81
C LYS A 125 -17.06 -0.44 -4.38
N LEU A 126 -18.04 0.15 -5.07
CA LEU A 126 -19.45 -0.17 -4.82
C LEU A 126 -19.84 -1.45 -5.55
N ILE A 127 -20.52 -2.33 -4.83
CA ILE A 127 -21.18 -3.53 -5.37
C ILE A 127 -22.70 -3.35 -5.26
N ASP A 128 -23.42 -3.94 -6.23
CA ASP A 128 -24.88 -3.86 -6.30
C ASP A 128 -25.57 -4.73 -5.23
#